data_AF-A0A7W1XCM2-F1
#
_entry.id   AF-A0A7W1XCM2-F1
#
_cell.length_a   1.000
_cell.length_b   1.000
_cell.length_c   1.000
_cell.angle_alpha   90.00
_cell.angle_beta   90.00
_cell.angle_gamma   90.00
#
_symmetry.space_group_name_H-M   'P 1'
#
loop_
_entity.id
_entity.type
_entity.pdbx_description
1 polymer ?
#
loop_
_entity_poly.entity_id
_entity_poly.type
_entity_poly.pdbx_seq_one_letter_code
_entity_poly.pdbx_strand_id
1 'polypeptide(L)'
;MKTVDAFLKGYKPAFLEVPNHKYTTEKLDTLLAKYPYVDDKAYDLLDGKAFYLFFQDEALRTRFRADMERTGFTKGEIDRVLGITLGFPPKSVDFYVRMMTEKRNGNIEAYQRMKKQKVGMGYCGCYFGSGVADFLENALWLLEQYPFQEAKDEGMFVRIGLEDRLRVPVNSYRQLTEFHQYILQKSSAMPV
;
A
#
# COMPACT_ATOMS: atom_id res chain seq x y z
N MET A 1 -6.90 6.08 -11.22
CA MET A 1 -6.93 4.65 -11.53
C MET A 1 -7.39 3.91 -10.30
N LYS A 2 -8.48 3.15 -10.43
CA LYS A 2 -8.89 2.25 -9.36
C LYS A 2 -7.89 1.09 -9.26
N THR A 3 -7.70 0.55 -8.06
CA THR A 3 -6.73 -0.54 -7.82
C THR A 3 -6.98 -1.76 -8.71
N VAL A 4 -8.25 -2.12 -8.94
CA VAL A 4 -8.62 -3.27 -9.78
C VAL A 4 -8.27 -3.02 -11.26
N ASP A 5 -8.37 -1.78 -11.75
CA ASP A 5 -8.05 -1.47 -13.14
C ASP A 5 -6.54 -1.50 -13.37
N ALA A 6 -5.74 -1.03 -12.39
CA ALA A 6 -4.28 -1.17 -12.43
C ALA A 6 -3.85 -2.64 -12.47
N PHE A 7 -4.51 -3.49 -11.68
CA PHE A 7 -4.28 -4.93 -11.69
C PHE A 7 -4.67 -5.55 -13.03
N LEU A 8 -5.88 -5.30 -13.55
CA LEU A 8 -6.30 -5.90 -14.83
C LEU A 8 -5.44 -5.46 -16.03
N LYS A 9 -4.77 -4.31 -15.93
CA LYS A 9 -3.80 -3.81 -16.92
C LYS A 9 -2.40 -4.40 -16.77
N GLY A 10 -2.16 -5.22 -15.75
CA GLY A 10 -0.83 -5.78 -15.46
C GLY A 10 0.13 -4.81 -14.80
N TYR A 11 -0.32 -3.60 -14.40
CA TYR A 11 0.57 -2.59 -13.81
C TYR A 11 0.98 -2.93 -12.38
N LYS A 12 0.13 -3.69 -11.66
CA LYS A 12 0.39 -4.12 -10.29
C LYS A 12 0.49 -5.64 -10.18
N PRO A 13 1.42 -6.15 -9.34
CA PRO A 13 1.68 -7.59 -9.24
C PRO A 13 0.52 -8.38 -8.60
N ALA A 14 -0.17 -7.78 -7.64
CA ALA A 14 -1.26 -8.42 -6.92
C ALA A 14 -2.40 -7.44 -6.57
N PHE A 15 -3.57 -8.00 -6.29
CA PHE A 15 -4.75 -7.26 -5.88
C PHE A 15 -5.46 -7.97 -4.72
N LEU A 16 -5.62 -7.27 -3.60
CA LEU A 16 -6.40 -7.72 -2.46
C LEU A 16 -7.83 -7.22 -2.57
N GLU A 17 -8.77 -8.15 -2.66
CA GLU A 17 -10.20 -7.92 -2.63
C GLU A 17 -10.78 -8.42 -1.31
N VAL A 18 -11.67 -7.63 -0.72
CA VAL A 18 -12.36 -7.94 0.54
C VAL A 18 -13.85 -7.91 0.23
N PRO A 19 -14.50 -9.07 0.06
CA PRO A 19 -15.93 -9.14 -0.27
C PRO A 19 -16.80 -8.41 0.75
N ASN A 20 -17.95 -7.90 0.29
CA ASN A 20 -18.93 -7.18 1.11
C ASN A 20 -18.40 -5.91 1.80
N HIS A 21 -17.29 -5.34 1.30
CA HIS A 21 -16.76 -4.06 1.75
C HIS A 21 -17.25 -2.93 0.82
N LYS A 22 -17.31 -1.69 1.32
CA LYS A 22 -17.75 -0.51 0.54
C LYS A 22 -16.93 -0.21 -0.73
N TYR A 23 -15.81 -0.91 -0.93
CA TYR A 23 -14.91 -0.74 -2.07
C TYR A 23 -14.72 -2.04 -2.86
N THR A 24 -15.56 -3.05 -2.64
CA THR A 24 -15.51 -4.31 -3.37
C THR A 24 -15.71 -4.07 -4.85
N THR A 25 -14.91 -4.74 -5.68
CA THR A 25 -15.05 -4.65 -7.12
C THR A 25 -16.26 -5.44 -7.64
N GLU A 26 -16.92 -4.90 -8.65
CA GLU A 26 -17.94 -5.62 -9.45
C GLU A 26 -17.32 -6.70 -10.33
N LYS A 27 -15.98 -6.78 -10.41
CA LYS A 27 -15.23 -7.70 -11.27
C LYS A 27 -14.82 -9.00 -10.58
N LEU A 28 -15.34 -9.30 -9.38
CA LEU A 28 -14.89 -10.45 -8.57
C LEU A 28 -15.00 -11.79 -9.32
N ASP A 29 -16.15 -12.05 -9.97
CA ASP A 29 -16.35 -13.29 -10.73
C ASP A 29 -15.34 -13.44 -11.88
N THR A 30 -15.03 -12.32 -12.55
CA THR A 30 -14.02 -12.32 -13.61
C THR A 30 -12.62 -12.59 -13.06
N LEU A 31 -12.29 -12.05 -11.89
CA LEU A 31 -11.00 -12.27 -11.25
C LEU A 31 -10.84 -13.74 -10.83
N LEU A 32 -11.85 -14.32 -10.18
CA LEU A 32 -11.88 -15.73 -9.76
C LEU A 32 -11.73 -16.70 -10.94
N ALA A 33 -12.32 -16.36 -12.09
CA ALA A 33 -12.25 -17.21 -13.28
C ALA A 33 -10.91 -17.14 -14.03
N LYS A 34 -10.16 -16.04 -13.91
CA LYS A 34 -9.02 -15.75 -14.80
C LYS A 34 -7.66 -15.67 -14.12
N TYR A 35 -7.62 -15.36 -12.83
CA TYR A 35 -6.37 -15.07 -12.14
C TYR A 35 -6.12 -16.07 -11.01
N PRO A 36 -4.87 -16.50 -10.82
CA PRO A 36 -4.50 -17.28 -9.65
C PRO A 36 -4.69 -16.45 -8.38
N TYR A 37 -5.17 -17.09 -7.32
CA TYR A 37 -5.41 -16.43 -6.04
C TYR A 37 -5.16 -17.34 -4.83
N VAL A 38 -5.12 -16.72 -3.66
CA VAL A 38 -5.28 -17.35 -2.35
C VAL A 38 -6.42 -16.65 -1.60
N ASP A 39 -7.00 -17.33 -0.62
CA ASP A 39 -8.14 -16.84 0.15
C ASP A 39 -7.94 -17.02 1.67
N ASP A 40 -8.95 -16.66 2.44
CA ASP A 40 -8.96 -16.73 3.90
C ASP A 40 -8.89 -18.15 4.48
N LYS A 41 -9.13 -19.18 3.67
CA LYS A 41 -8.96 -20.58 4.09
C LYS A 41 -7.49 -20.99 4.06
N ALA A 42 -6.69 -20.36 3.21
CA ALA A 42 -5.27 -20.65 3.09
C ALA A 42 -4.43 -19.88 4.13
N TYR A 43 -4.78 -18.61 4.40
CA TYR A 43 -4.00 -17.74 5.28
C TYR A 43 -4.92 -16.78 6.05
N ASP A 44 -4.64 -16.52 7.33
CA ASP A 44 -5.32 -15.46 8.08
C ASP A 44 -4.61 -14.10 7.94
N LEU A 45 -4.79 -13.46 6.78
CA LEU A 45 -4.19 -12.16 6.51
C LEU A 45 -4.95 -11.01 7.19
N LEU A 46 -6.27 -11.13 7.35
CA LEU A 46 -7.16 -10.03 7.75
C LEU A 46 -7.92 -10.27 9.06
N ASP A 47 -7.38 -11.10 9.95
CA ASP A 47 -7.91 -11.40 11.29
C ASP A 47 -9.32 -12.00 11.21
N GLY A 48 -9.46 -13.08 10.45
CA GLY A 48 -10.70 -13.84 10.24
C GLY A 48 -11.68 -13.26 9.23
N LYS A 49 -11.29 -12.20 8.50
CA LYS A 49 -12.13 -11.62 7.44
C LYS A 49 -11.88 -12.33 6.11
N ALA A 50 -12.98 -12.65 5.41
CA ALA A 50 -12.92 -13.18 4.06
C ALA A 50 -12.16 -12.24 3.12
N PHE A 51 -11.30 -12.81 2.27
CA PHE A 51 -10.56 -12.06 1.26
C PHE A 51 -10.18 -12.95 0.08
N TYR A 52 -9.82 -12.30 -1.01
CA TYR A 52 -9.12 -12.90 -2.14
C TYR A 52 -7.89 -12.07 -2.47
N LEU A 53 -6.72 -12.69 -2.48
CA LEU A 53 -5.48 -12.07 -2.96
C LEU A 53 -5.15 -12.66 -4.33
N PHE A 54 -5.41 -11.89 -5.37
CA PHE A 54 -5.17 -12.24 -6.77
C PHE A 54 -3.75 -11.86 -7.20
N PHE A 55 -3.17 -12.65 -8.10
CA PHE A 55 -1.84 -12.46 -8.68
C PHE A 55 -1.93 -12.40 -10.20
N GLN A 56 -1.01 -11.68 -10.87
CA GLN A 56 -0.98 -11.65 -12.34
C GLN A 56 -0.76 -13.03 -12.96
N ASP A 57 0.05 -13.86 -12.30
CA ASP A 57 0.43 -15.19 -12.76
C ASP A 57 0.74 -16.14 -11.60
N GLU A 58 0.91 -17.42 -11.96
CA GLU A 58 1.13 -18.51 -11.02
C GLU A 58 2.52 -18.45 -10.36
N ALA A 59 3.50 -17.83 -11.01
CA ALA A 59 4.83 -17.66 -10.45
C ALA A 59 4.81 -16.68 -9.27
N LEU A 60 4.08 -15.57 -9.39
CA LEU A 60 3.86 -14.62 -8.30
C LEU A 60 3.11 -15.26 -7.13
N ARG A 61 2.06 -16.05 -7.40
CA ARG A 61 1.36 -16.81 -6.34
C ARG A 61 2.31 -17.77 -5.63
N THR A 62 3.11 -18.51 -6.39
CA THR A 62 4.06 -19.49 -5.84
C THR A 62 5.12 -18.81 -4.98
N ARG A 63 5.65 -17.67 -5.42
CA ARG A 63 6.58 -16.86 -4.63
C ARG A 63 5.96 -16.39 -3.32
N PHE A 64 4.73 -15.87 -3.36
CA PHE A 64 4.01 -15.46 -2.15
C PHE A 64 3.89 -16.61 -1.15
N ARG A 65 3.50 -17.81 -1.61
CA ARG A 65 3.40 -18.99 -0.74
C ARG A 65 4.75 -19.35 -0.11
N ALA A 66 5.82 -19.38 -0.89
CA ALA A 66 7.16 -19.66 -0.40
C ALA A 66 7.65 -18.60 0.59
N ASP A 67 7.35 -17.32 0.36
CA ASP A 67 7.69 -16.24 1.28
C ASP A 67 6.89 -16.37 2.59
N MET A 68 5.61 -16.72 2.52
CA MET A 68 4.76 -17.00 3.69
C MET A 68 5.26 -18.21 4.51
N GLU A 69 5.63 -19.31 3.86
CA GLU A 69 6.17 -20.52 4.52
C GLU A 69 7.50 -20.27 5.25
N ARG A 70 8.28 -19.28 4.80
CA ARG A 70 9.53 -18.87 5.44
C ARG A 70 9.32 -17.91 6.61
N THR A 71 8.16 -17.28 6.73
CA THR A 71 7.88 -16.39 7.86
C THR A 71 7.71 -17.21 9.13
N GLY A 72 8.10 -16.66 10.29
CA GLY A 72 7.75 -17.24 11.59
C GLY A 72 6.26 -17.11 11.94
N PHE A 73 5.41 -16.75 10.95
CA PHE A 73 3.99 -16.41 11.09
C PHE A 73 3.72 -15.33 12.13
N THR A 74 4.70 -14.48 12.44
CA THR A 74 4.41 -13.28 13.22
C THR A 74 3.58 -12.33 12.38
N LYS A 75 2.60 -11.65 13.00
CA LYS A 75 1.72 -10.74 12.25
C LYS A 75 2.50 -9.62 11.52
N GLY A 76 3.64 -9.19 12.06
CA GLY A 76 4.51 -8.20 11.41
C GLY A 76 5.18 -8.72 10.14
N GLU A 77 5.64 -9.98 10.10
CA GLU A 77 6.19 -10.58 8.89
C GLU A 77 5.11 -10.81 7.84
N ILE A 78 3.92 -11.24 8.25
CA ILE A 78 2.76 -11.40 7.36
C ILE A 78 2.39 -10.05 6.72
N ASP A 79 2.28 -8.99 7.51
CA ASP A 79 2.02 -7.63 7.01
C ASP A 79 3.09 -7.19 6.01
N ARG A 80 4.36 -7.54 6.26
CA ARG A 80 5.48 -7.23 5.37
C ARG A 80 5.35 -7.95 4.03
N VAL A 81 5.17 -9.27 4.04
CA VAL A 81 5.01 -10.08 2.83
C VAL A 81 3.81 -9.59 2.02
N LEU A 82 2.68 -9.32 2.67
CA LEU A 82 1.48 -8.80 2.02
C LEU A 82 1.74 -7.43 1.37
N GLY A 83 2.37 -6.49 2.08
CA GLY A 83 2.64 -5.15 1.55
C GLY A 83 3.55 -5.16 0.31
N ILE A 84 4.62 -5.96 0.35
CA ILE A 84 5.53 -6.14 -0.78
C ILE A 84 4.82 -6.80 -1.96
N THR A 85 4.01 -7.84 -1.68
CA THR A 85 3.23 -8.55 -2.69
C THR A 85 2.23 -7.66 -3.40
N LEU A 86 1.62 -6.71 -2.68
CA LEU A 86 0.72 -5.69 -3.25
C LEU A 86 1.45 -4.60 -4.04
N GLY A 87 2.78 -4.69 -4.16
CA GLY A 87 3.60 -3.75 -4.91
C GLY A 87 3.77 -2.40 -4.20
N PHE A 88 3.74 -2.37 -2.87
CA PHE A 88 4.01 -1.14 -2.12
C PHE A 88 5.51 -0.90 -1.94
N PRO A 89 5.95 0.37 -1.83
CA PRO A 89 7.34 0.69 -1.56
C PRO A 89 7.82 0.05 -0.24
N PRO A 90 9.02 -0.57 -0.20
CA PRO A 90 9.53 -1.25 1.00
C PRO A 90 9.54 -0.37 2.26
N LYS A 91 9.95 0.90 2.15
CA LYS A 91 9.95 1.82 3.29
C LYS A 91 8.55 2.08 3.87
N SER A 92 7.54 2.20 3.01
CA SER A 92 6.16 2.35 3.47
C SER A 92 5.65 1.10 4.21
N VAL A 93 6.06 -0.08 3.76
CA VAL A 93 5.76 -1.36 4.41
C VAL A 93 6.43 -1.41 5.79
N ASP A 94 7.72 -1.07 5.87
CA ASP A 94 8.46 -1.05 7.13
C ASP A 94 7.86 -0.07 8.15
N PHE A 95 7.46 1.12 7.69
CA PHE A 95 6.75 2.08 8.53
C PHE A 95 5.44 1.48 9.08
N TYR A 96 4.62 0.86 8.22
CA TYR A 96 3.37 0.25 8.63
C TYR A 96 3.57 -0.88 9.64
N VAL A 97 4.53 -1.79 9.36
CA VAL A 97 4.86 -2.92 10.24
C VAL A 97 5.29 -2.42 11.61
N ARG A 98 6.21 -1.45 11.67
CA ARG A 98 6.65 -0.83 12.93
C ARG A 98 5.47 -0.22 13.70
N MET A 99 4.65 0.58 13.03
CA MET A 99 3.48 1.22 13.65
C MET A 99 2.50 0.19 14.22
N MET A 100 2.23 -0.90 13.49
CA MET A 100 1.32 -1.94 13.94
C MET A 100 1.92 -2.81 15.04
N THR A 101 3.23 -3.02 15.06
CA THR A 101 3.93 -3.68 16.17
C THR A 101 3.80 -2.88 17.47
N GLU A 102 4.01 -1.55 17.45
CA GLU A 102 3.80 -0.71 18.64
C GLU A 102 2.36 -0.83 19.16
N LYS A 103 1.37 -0.85 18.25
CA LYS A 103 -0.05 -1.05 18.61
C LYS A 103 -0.28 -2.41 19.28
N ARG A 104 0.26 -3.49 18.70
CA ARG A 104 0.10 -4.87 19.20
C ARG A 104 0.78 -5.08 20.55
N ASN A 105 1.92 -4.43 20.78
CA ASN A 105 2.64 -4.46 22.04
C ASN A 105 2.00 -3.58 23.14
N GLY A 106 0.91 -2.87 22.85
CA GLY A 106 0.24 -1.98 23.79
C GLY A 106 0.96 -0.64 24.00
N ASN A 107 1.98 -0.30 23.20
CA ASN A 107 2.67 0.97 23.25
C ASN A 107 1.86 2.06 22.52
N ILE A 108 0.74 2.45 23.14
CA ILE A 108 -0.24 3.37 22.54
C ILE A 108 0.40 4.73 22.23
N GLU A 109 1.29 5.23 23.08
CA GLU A 109 1.95 6.52 22.84
C GLU A 109 2.82 6.51 21.57
N ALA A 110 3.67 5.49 21.41
CA ALA A 110 4.49 5.37 20.20
C ALA A 110 3.62 5.19 18.94
N TYR A 111 2.59 4.35 19.03
CA TYR A 111 1.62 4.17 17.95
C TYR A 111 0.95 5.49 17.56
N GLN A 112 0.49 6.31 18.51
CA GLN A 112 -0.14 7.58 18.22
C GLN A 112 0.85 8.60 17.62
N ARG A 113 2.11 8.65 18.11
CA ARG A 113 3.15 9.49 17.50
C ARG A 113 3.39 9.13 16.03
N MET A 114 3.53 7.83 15.72
CA MET A 114 3.69 7.37 14.35
C MET A 114 2.45 7.65 13.50
N LYS A 115 1.24 7.43 14.06
CA LYS A 115 -0.02 7.72 13.37
C LYS A 115 -0.16 9.20 12.99
N LYS A 116 0.35 10.14 13.82
CA LYS A 116 0.38 11.57 13.51
C LYS A 116 1.32 11.91 12.35
N GLN A 117 2.39 11.13 12.20
CA GLN A 117 3.35 11.26 11.10
C GLN A 117 2.92 10.50 9.84
N LYS A 118 1.79 9.79 9.86
CA LYS A 118 1.31 8.98 8.74
C LYS A 118 0.68 9.86 7.66
N VAL A 119 1.12 9.66 6.42
CA VAL A 119 0.48 10.16 5.21
C VAL A 119 -0.07 9.01 4.38
N GLY A 120 -1.18 9.22 3.68
CA GLY A 120 -1.65 8.32 2.64
C GLY A 120 -0.99 8.68 1.31
N MET A 121 -0.49 7.70 0.56
CA MET A 121 0.04 7.89 -0.79
C MET A 121 -0.78 7.09 -1.81
N GLY A 122 -0.95 7.67 -3.00
CA GLY A 122 -1.70 7.08 -4.10
C GLY A 122 -0.99 7.27 -5.45
N TYR A 123 -0.67 6.19 -6.17
CA TYR A 123 -0.13 6.23 -7.54
C TYR A 123 -0.32 4.89 -8.24
N CYS A 124 -0.71 4.87 -9.52
CA CYS A 124 -0.87 3.65 -10.32
C CYS A 124 -1.68 2.54 -9.61
N GLY A 125 -2.81 2.89 -8.99
CA GLY A 125 -3.63 1.94 -8.21
C GLY A 125 -3.01 1.43 -6.91
N CYS A 126 -1.80 1.87 -6.53
CA CYS A 126 -1.24 1.66 -5.20
C CYS A 126 -1.78 2.71 -4.23
N TYR A 127 -2.46 2.27 -3.18
CA TYR A 127 -2.93 3.12 -2.08
C TYR A 127 -2.44 2.55 -0.76
N PHE A 128 -1.55 3.28 -0.07
CA PHE A 128 -0.90 2.80 1.15
C PHE A 128 -0.64 3.94 2.13
N GLY A 129 -0.33 3.60 3.38
CA GLY A 129 0.13 4.56 4.37
C GLY A 129 1.65 4.54 4.46
N SER A 130 2.25 5.71 4.65
CA SER A 130 3.69 5.86 4.85
C SER A 130 3.99 6.91 5.91
N GLY A 131 5.21 6.91 6.44
CA GLY A 131 5.72 8.01 7.25
C GLY A 131 5.98 9.23 6.37
N VAL A 132 5.64 10.42 6.86
CA VAL A 132 5.88 11.67 6.13
C VAL A 132 7.35 11.85 5.75
N ALA A 133 8.28 11.44 6.63
CA ALA A 133 9.72 11.50 6.40
C ALA A 133 10.20 10.58 5.25
N ASP A 134 9.45 9.52 4.95
CA ASP A 134 9.78 8.56 3.89
C ASP A 134 9.14 8.94 2.55
N PHE A 135 8.37 10.04 2.48
CA PHE A 135 7.61 10.42 1.28
C PHE A 135 8.46 10.46 0.01
N LEU A 136 9.60 11.18 0.05
CA LEU A 136 10.42 11.42 -1.13
C LEU A 136 10.93 10.10 -1.74
N GLU A 137 11.42 9.20 -0.89
CA GLU A 137 11.93 7.90 -1.33
C GLU A 137 10.82 7.02 -1.89
N ASN A 138 9.66 6.97 -1.21
CA ASN A 138 8.52 6.22 -1.70
C ASN A 138 7.99 6.77 -3.04
N ALA A 139 8.02 8.09 -3.21
CA ALA A 139 7.60 8.74 -4.46
C ALA A 139 8.54 8.37 -5.63
N LEU A 140 9.85 8.44 -5.41
CA LEU A 140 10.83 8.06 -6.42
C LEU A 140 10.72 6.58 -6.79
N TRP A 141 10.59 5.70 -5.79
CA TRP A 141 10.38 4.26 -6.00
C TRP A 141 9.14 4.00 -6.86
N LEU A 142 8.02 4.67 -6.56
CA LEU A 142 6.78 4.51 -7.34
C LEU A 142 6.94 4.92 -8.80
N LEU A 143 7.63 6.04 -9.06
CA LEU A 143 7.86 6.54 -10.42
C LEU A 143 8.77 5.62 -11.23
N GLU A 144 9.75 4.99 -10.56
CA GLU A 144 10.65 4.01 -11.16
C GLU A 144 9.95 2.68 -11.43
N GLN A 145 9.21 2.14 -10.46
CA GLN A 145 8.56 0.84 -10.57
C GLN A 145 7.34 0.84 -11.50
N TYR A 146 6.64 1.97 -11.59
CA TYR A 146 5.45 2.09 -12.41
C TYR A 146 5.59 3.24 -13.43
N PRO A 147 6.46 3.10 -14.45
CA PRO A 147 6.78 4.15 -15.41
C PRO A 147 5.70 4.33 -16.50
N PHE A 148 4.48 3.83 -16.27
CA PHE A 148 3.38 3.84 -17.24
C PHE A 148 2.85 5.25 -17.50
N GLN A 149 2.66 5.61 -18.77
CA GLN A 149 2.20 6.95 -19.16
C GLN A 149 0.85 7.31 -18.54
N GLU A 150 -0.10 6.37 -18.54
CA GLU A 150 -1.41 6.58 -17.93
C GLU A 150 -1.33 6.89 -16.43
N ALA A 151 -0.41 6.25 -15.70
CA ALA A 151 -0.20 6.54 -14.28
C ALA A 151 0.37 7.96 -14.08
N LYS A 152 1.25 8.41 -14.98
CA LYS A 152 1.79 9.79 -14.97
C LYS A 152 0.69 10.82 -15.25
N ASP A 153 -0.18 10.55 -16.22
CA ASP A 153 -1.25 11.46 -16.64
C ASP A 153 -2.26 11.68 -15.50
N GLU A 154 -2.64 10.61 -14.80
CA GLU A 154 -3.49 10.71 -13.61
C GLU A 154 -2.78 11.37 -12.43
N GLY A 155 -1.48 11.11 -12.29
CA GLY A 155 -0.62 11.68 -11.27
C GLY A 155 -0.60 10.94 -9.93
N MET A 156 0.35 11.35 -9.10
CA MET A 156 0.49 10.88 -7.72
C MET A 156 -0.25 11.81 -6.77
N PHE A 157 -0.79 11.24 -5.69
CA PHE A 157 -1.52 11.97 -4.66
C PHE A 157 -1.02 11.63 -3.26
N VAL A 158 -1.06 12.63 -2.37
CA VAL A 158 -0.83 12.48 -0.94
C VAL A 158 -2.07 12.94 -0.17
N ARG A 159 -2.39 12.24 0.93
CA ARG A 159 -3.41 12.64 1.89
C ARG A 159 -2.79 12.82 3.27
N ILE A 160 -3.03 13.96 3.90
CA ILE A 160 -2.58 14.27 5.26
C ILE A 160 -3.81 14.31 6.17
N GLY A 161 -3.89 13.42 7.16
CA GLY A 161 -5.03 13.35 8.07
C GLY A 161 -6.37 13.13 7.34
N LEU A 162 -7.35 13.99 7.65
CA LEU A 162 -8.69 13.94 7.04
C LEU A 162 -8.82 14.83 5.79
N GLU A 163 -7.80 15.62 5.45
CA GLU A 163 -7.82 16.57 4.32
C GLU A 163 -8.04 15.87 2.97
N ASP A 164 -8.34 16.69 1.95
CA ASP A 164 -8.41 16.29 0.57
C ASP A 164 -7.07 15.78 0.03
N ARG A 165 -7.14 15.04 -1.08
CA ARG A 165 -5.96 14.53 -1.77
C ARG A 165 -5.23 15.67 -2.45
N LEU A 166 -3.97 15.87 -2.07
CA LEU A 166 -3.06 16.81 -2.70
C LEU A 166 -2.34 16.13 -3.86
N ARG A 167 -2.36 16.75 -5.05
CA ARG A 167 -1.60 16.26 -6.19
C ARG A 167 -0.11 16.54 -5.98
N VAL A 168 0.72 15.53 -6.21
CA VAL A 168 2.18 15.62 -6.07
C VAL A 168 2.78 16.14 -7.38
N PRO A 169 3.66 17.16 -7.34
CA PRO A 169 4.37 17.62 -8.52
C PRO A 169 5.56 16.69 -8.82
N VAL A 170 5.40 15.82 -9.83
CA VAL A 170 6.36 14.74 -10.15
C VAL A 170 7.32 15.08 -11.30
N ASN A 171 7.31 16.32 -11.82
CA ASN A 171 8.06 16.66 -13.03
C ASN A 171 9.57 16.84 -12.80
N SER A 172 9.99 17.02 -11.54
CA SER A 172 11.41 17.07 -11.21
C SER A 172 11.67 16.67 -9.75
N TYR A 173 12.88 16.20 -9.48
CA TYR A 173 13.35 15.92 -8.13
C TYR A 173 13.23 17.15 -7.20
N ARG A 174 13.48 18.35 -7.74
CA ARG A 174 13.33 19.60 -6.99
C ARG A 174 11.90 19.81 -6.52
N GLN A 175 10.92 19.64 -7.40
CA GLN A 175 9.50 19.76 -7.05
C GLN A 175 9.07 18.75 -6.00
N LEU A 176 9.53 17.48 -6.11
CA LEU A 176 9.28 16.47 -5.09
C LEU A 176 9.88 16.85 -3.74
N THR A 177 11.09 17.42 -3.74
CA THR A 177 11.77 17.87 -2.52
C THR A 177 11.05 19.05 -1.88
N GLU A 178 10.66 20.06 -2.66
CA GLU A 178 9.89 21.21 -2.18
C GLU A 178 8.53 20.76 -1.62
N PHE A 179 7.85 19.84 -2.31
CA PHE A 179 6.60 19.26 -1.83
C PHE A 179 6.79 18.43 -0.54
N HIS A 180 7.90 17.70 -0.42
CA HIS A 180 8.25 16.98 0.82
C HIS A 180 8.38 17.94 2.02
N GLN A 181 9.05 19.08 1.83
CA GLN A 181 9.17 20.09 2.89
C GLN A 181 7.80 20.68 3.27
N TYR A 182 6.96 20.95 2.27
CA TYR A 182 5.59 21.42 2.50
C TYR A 182 4.78 20.43 3.35
N ILE A 183 4.78 19.14 3.01
CA ILE A 183 4.00 18.15 3.77
C ILE A 183 4.59 17.90 5.17
N LEU A 184 5.90 18.01 5.36
CA LEU A 184 6.53 17.94 6.69
C LEU A 184 6.01 19.05 7.60
N GLN A 185 6.00 20.30 7.11
CA GLN A 185 5.48 21.45 7.86
C GLN A 185 4.00 21.29 8.20
N LYS A 186 3.19 20.87 7.22
CA LYS A 186 1.76 20.59 7.40
C LYS A 186 1.49 19.49 8.43
N SER A 187 2.24 18.38 8.38
CA SER A 187 2.09 17.28 9.33
C SER A 187 2.50 17.66 10.76
N SER A 188 3.52 18.52 10.91
CA SER A 188 3.93 19.04 12.22
C SER A 188 2.95 20.05 12.83
N ALA A 189 2.14 20.72 12.01
CA ALA A 189 1.19 21.74 12.46
C ALA A 189 -0.18 21.18 12.89
N MET A 190 -0.44 19.87 12.75
CA MET A 190 -1.73 19.28 13.14
C MET A 190 -1.85 19.17 14.68
N PRO A 191 -2.97 19.62 15.29
CA PRO A 191 -3.20 19.54 16.74
C PRO A 191 -3.13 18.12 17.31
N VAL A 192 -2.75 18.04 18.60
CA VAL A 192 -2.52 16.78 19.35
C VAL A 192 -3.80 16.05 19.71
#